data_AF-A0A6S6SA34-F1
#
_entry.id   AF-A0A6S6SA34-F1
#
_cell.length_a   1.000
_cell.length_b   1.000
_cell.length_c   1.000
_cell.angle_alpha   90.00
_cell.angle_beta   90.00
_cell.angle_gamma   90.00
#
_symmetry.space_group_name_H-M   'P 1'
#
loop_
_entity.id
_entity.type
_entity.pdbx_description
1 polymer ?
#
loop_
_entity_poly.entity_id
_entity_poly.type
_entity_poly.pdbx_seq_one_letter_code
_entity_poly.pdbx_strand_id
1 'polypeptide(L)'
;MKQLLSLVLLSIISYAGSADAIINCQSGSARTQLKFSDEDLNAWFKNGEFSIDKKSIKLDDEYGYIISDLKKGVYVLKYNNPKRDIVLDFYAVPSTVKKTKLDTHGTSYKFNAIVGGGSTDPREKNKDLLRKTIWLSCTLKYEF
;
A
#
# COMPACT_ATOMS: atom_id res chain seq x y z
N MET A 1 42.99 14.28 44.00
CA MET A 1 43.42 13.83 42.66
C MET A 1 42.23 13.83 41.72
N LYS A 2 42.50 14.22 40.48
CA LYS A 2 41.60 14.68 39.41
C LYS A 2 40.34 13.84 39.22
N GLN A 3 39.18 14.51 39.19
CA GLN A 3 37.94 14.02 38.59
C GLN A 3 38.21 13.76 37.09
N LEU A 4 38.06 12.52 36.65
CA LEU A 4 38.14 12.17 35.24
C LEU A 4 36.77 12.40 34.60
N LEU A 5 36.78 13.48 33.85
CA LEU A 5 35.75 14.01 32.98
C LEU A 5 35.44 13.02 31.84
N SER A 6 34.21 12.53 31.82
CA SER A 6 33.27 12.68 30.71
C SER A 6 33.45 11.94 29.38
N LEU A 7 32.26 11.61 28.84
CA LEU A 7 31.90 11.43 27.45
C LEU A 7 32.19 10.08 26.78
N VAL A 8 31.44 9.06 27.21
CA VAL A 8 31.05 7.98 26.30
C VAL A 8 30.03 8.58 25.33
N LEU A 9 30.50 8.91 24.12
CA LEU A 9 29.67 9.21 22.96
C LEU A 9 28.64 8.10 22.77
N LEU A 10 27.38 8.35 23.13
CA LEU A 10 26.26 7.65 22.50
C LEU A 10 26.21 8.13 21.05
N SER A 11 26.90 7.43 20.16
CA SER A 11 26.56 7.42 18.74
C SER A 11 25.19 6.79 18.60
N ILE A 12 24.14 7.62 18.70
CA ILE A 12 22.79 7.23 18.36
C ILE A 12 22.84 6.94 16.86
N ILE A 13 22.80 5.65 16.51
CA ILE A 13 22.69 5.20 15.13
C ILE A 13 21.36 5.76 14.64
N SER A 14 21.40 6.90 13.96
CA SER A 14 20.25 7.44 13.27
C SER A 14 20.01 6.52 12.10
N TYR A 15 19.12 5.54 12.27
CA TYR A 15 18.56 4.78 11.17
C TYR A 15 17.77 5.77 10.30
N ALA A 16 18.44 6.36 9.32
CA ALA A 16 17.80 7.03 8.20
C ALA A 16 17.27 5.95 7.24
N GLY A 17 16.34 5.11 7.74
CA GLY A 17 15.59 4.18 6.91
C GLY A 17 14.48 4.96 6.21
N SER A 18 14.35 4.81 4.89
CA SER A 18 13.14 5.24 4.19
C SER A 18 11.99 4.38 4.71
N ALA A 19 10.96 4.99 5.29
CA ALA A 19 9.78 4.25 5.71
C ALA A 19 9.09 3.65 4.49
N ASP A 20 8.55 2.44 4.65
CA ASP A 20 7.65 1.85 3.66
C ASP A 20 6.23 2.28 3.98
N ALA A 21 5.48 2.71 2.97
CA ALA A 21 4.05 2.92 3.12
C ALA A 21 3.34 1.57 2.98
N ILE A 22 2.63 1.15 4.02
CA ILE A 22 1.81 -0.07 4.02
C ILE A 22 0.35 0.31 3.84
N ILE A 23 -0.25 -0.21 2.77
CA ILE A 23 -1.64 0.00 2.41
C ILE A 23 -2.40 -1.29 2.70
N ASN A 24 -3.43 -1.18 3.53
CA ASN A 24 -4.34 -2.28 3.83
C ASN A 24 -5.76 -1.86 3.48
N CYS A 25 -6.40 -2.61 2.61
CA CYS A 25 -7.74 -2.35 2.11
C CYS A 25 -8.64 -3.57 2.27
N GLN A 26 -9.90 -3.34 2.62
CA GLN A 26 -10.88 -4.40 2.83
C GLN A 26 -12.28 -3.97 2.40
N SER A 27 -13.01 -4.87 1.74
CA SER A 27 -14.44 -4.66 1.44
C SER A 27 -15.29 -4.72 2.71
N GLY A 28 -16.48 -4.10 2.70
CA GLY A 28 -17.38 -4.12 3.87
C GLY A 28 -17.78 -5.54 4.33
N SER A 29 -17.72 -6.54 3.45
CA SER A 29 -17.99 -7.95 3.76
C SER A 29 -16.76 -8.74 4.22
N ALA A 30 -15.59 -8.12 4.26
CA ALA A 30 -14.29 -8.76 4.51
C ALA A 30 -13.83 -9.81 3.47
N ARG A 31 -14.65 -10.13 2.46
CA ARG A 31 -14.36 -11.16 1.44
C ARG A 31 -13.24 -10.76 0.49
N THR A 32 -13.15 -9.48 0.17
CA THR A 32 -12.07 -8.91 -0.64
C THR A 32 -11.09 -8.15 0.23
N GLN A 33 -9.80 -8.43 0.04
CA GLN A 33 -8.68 -7.72 0.67
C GLN A 33 -7.64 -7.36 -0.39
N LEU A 34 -7.05 -6.18 -0.25
CA LEU A 34 -5.89 -5.76 -1.02
C LEU A 34 -4.88 -5.19 -0.05
N LYS A 35 -3.69 -5.78 -0.01
CA LYS A 35 -2.56 -5.29 0.79
C LYS A 35 -1.39 -5.05 -0.13
N PHE A 36 -0.70 -3.93 0.02
CA PHE A 36 0.54 -3.67 -0.72
C PHE A 36 1.42 -2.68 0.00
N SER A 37 2.68 -2.60 -0.42
CA SER A 37 3.65 -1.65 0.09
C SER A 37 4.30 -0.84 -1.03
N ASP A 38 4.67 0.39 -0.72
CA ASP A 38 5.48 1.25 -1.58
C ASP A 38 6.63 1.92 -0.82
N GLU A 39 7.68 2.32 -1.53
CA GLU A 39 8.78 3.12 -0.97
C GLU A 39 8.42 4.61 -0.94
N ASP A 40 8.43 5.22 0.24
CA ASP A 40 7.98 6.61 0.47
C ASP A 40 8.68 7.65 -0.42
N LEU A 41 9.99 7.51 -0.66
CA LEU A 41 10.75 8.52 -1.41
C LEU A 41 10.46 8.53 -2.91
N ASN A 42 10.10 7.39 -3.49
CA ASN A 42 9.99 7.22 -4.94
C ASN A 42 8.60 6.76 -5.42
N ALA A 43 7.67 6.49 -4.49
CA ALA A 43 6.37 5.87 -4.77
C ALA A 43 6.53 4.59 -5.62
N TRP A 44 7.58 3.82 -5.36
CA TRP A 44 7.83 2.57 -6.07
C TRP A 44 7.05 1.44 -5.45
N PHE A 45 6.25 0.76 -6.27
CA PHE A 45 5.55 -0.43 -5.85
C PHE A 45 6.55 -1.52 -5.46
N LYS A 46 6.42 -2.08 -4.25
CA LYS A 46 7.31 -3.12 -3.75
C LYS A 46 6.71 -4.52 -3.88
N ASN A 47 5.51 -4.69 -3.35
CA ASN A 47 4.81 -5.96 -3.40
C ASN A 47 3.35 -5.76 -3.00
N GLY A 48 2.55 -6.77 -3.28
CA GLY A 48 1.19 -6.82 -2.77
C GLY A 48 0.54 -8.19 -2.88
N GLU A 49 -0.66 -8.25 -2.33
CA GLU A 49 -1.55 -9.38 -2.41
C GLU A 49 -2.97 -8.88 -2.58
N PHE A 50 -3.62 -9.36 -3.64
CA PHE A 50 -5.04 -9.17 -3.87
C PHE A 50 -5.76 -10.48 -3.65
N SER A 51 -6.79 -10.48 -2.80
CA SER A 51 -7.56 -11.68 -2.49
C SER A 51 -9.06 -11.45 -2.52
N ILE A 52 -9.80 -12.47 -2.97
CA ILE A 52 -11.25 -12.57 -2.89
C ILE A 52 -11.59 -13.99 -2.45
N ASP A 53 -12.44 -14.13 -1.43
CA ASP A 53 -12.90 -15.44 -0.95
C ASP A 53 -11.74 -16.39 -0.57
N LYS A 54 -10.68 -15.84 0.04
CA LYS A 54 -9.45 -16.55 0.44
C LYS A 54 -8.63 -17.12 -0.73
N LYS A 55 -8.97 -16.76 -1.98
CA LYS A 55 -8.11 -16.98 -3.15
C LYS A 55 -7.30 -15.72 -3.39
N SER A 56 -6.00 -15.87 -3.63
CA SER A 56 -5.06 -14.76 -3.66
C SER A 56 -4.18 -14.80 -4.89
N ILE A 57 -3.85 -13.61 -5.40
CA ILE A 57 -2.77 -13.39 -6.34
C ILE A 57 -1.70 -12.53 -5.67
N LYS A 58 -0.45 -12.95 -5.80
CA LYS A 58 0.73 -12.17 -5.39
C LYS A 58 1.13 -11.21 -6.50
N LEU A 59 1.47 -10.00 -6.10
CA LEU A 59 1.92 -8.89 -6.94
C LEU A 59 3.37 -8.57 -6.55
N ASP A 60 4.25 -8.52 -7.54
CA ASP A 60 5.69 -8.30 -7.46
C ASP A 60 6.07 -6.88 -7.91
N ASP A 61 7.19 -6.35 -7.43
CA ASP A 61 7.68 -4.99 -7.72
C ASP A 61 7.79 -4.65 -9.21
N GLU A 62 8.20 -5.62 -10.04
CA GLU A 62 8.56 -5.41 -11.46
C GLU A 62 7.42 -4.82 -12.32
N TYR A 63 6.16 -5.06 -11.98
CA TYR A 63 5.02 -4.77 -12.87
C TYR A 63 4.03 -3.74 -12.33
N GLY A 64 4.33 -3.14 -11.17
CA GLY A 64 3.47 -2.16 -10.52
C GLY A 64 4.02 -0.74 -10.66
N TYR A 65 3.14 0.24 -10.80
CA TYR A 65 3.49 1.64 -10.61
C TYR A 65 2.41 2.37 -9.81
N ILE A 66 2.83 3.36 -9.03
CA ILE A 66 1.97 4.16 -8.18
C ILE A 66 2.03 5.63 -8.59
N ILE A 67 0.87 6.28 -8.58
CA ILE A 67 0.76 7.74 -8.67
C ILE A 67 0.10 8.21 -7.37
N SER A 68 0.83 8.97 -6.56
CA SER A 68 0.37 9.40 -5.24
C SER A 68 0.50 10.92 -5.06
N ASP A 69 -0.60 11.54 -4.65
CA ASP A 69 -0.68 12.88 -4.06
C ASP A 69 -1.87 12.87 -3.09
N LEU A 70 -1.64 12.30 -1.91
CA LEU A 70 -2.68 12.11 -0.89
C LEU A 70 -3.26 13.43 -0.38
N LYS A 71 -2.50 14.54 -0.48
CA LYS A 71 -3.01 15.88 -0.14
C LYS A 71 -4.08 16.33 -1.14
N LYS A 72 -3.96 15.94 -2.40
CA LYS A 72 -4.98 16.13 -3.45
C LYS A 72 -5.97 14.96 -3.56
N GLY A 73 -5.89 13.98 -2.68
CA GLY A 73 -6.74 12.79 -2.69
C GLY A 73 -6.42 11.80 -3.83
N VAL A 74 -5.25 11.92 -4.46
CA VAL A 74 -4.81 11.02 -5.54
C VAL A 74 -4.00 9.89 -4.94
N TYR A 75 -4.43 8.67 -5.19
CA TYR A 75 -3.62 7.48 -4.95
C TYR A 75 -4.08 6.39 -5.92
N VAL A 76 -3.22 6.04 -6.86
CA VAL A 76 -3.52 5.10 -7.95
C VAL A 76 -2.44 4.04 -7.98
N LEU A 77 -2.84 2.77 -8.01
CA LEU A 77 -1.95 1.65 -8.30
C LEU A 77 -2.42 1.00 -9.60
N LYS A 78 -1.47 0.80 -10.50
CA LYS A 78 -1.64 0.10 -11.76
C LYS A 78 -0.62 -1.03 -11.80
N TYR A 79 -1.09 -2.24 -12.02
CA TYR A 79 -0.25 -3.42 -12.10
C TYR A 79 -0.61 -4.24 -13.34
N ASN A 80 0.39 -4.64 -14.11
CA ASN A 80 0.20 -5.44 -15.31
C ASN A 80 1.38 -6.40 -15.52
N ASN A 81 1.20 -7.67 -15.16
CA ASN A 81 2.19 -8.73 -15.36
C ASN A 81 1.78 -9.58 -16.58
N PRO A 82 2.34 -9.33 -17.78
CA PRO A 82 1.98 -10.06 -18.99
C PRO A 82 2.43 -11.53 -18.96
N LYS A 83 3.48 -11.86 -18.20
CA LYS A 83 3.97 -13.25 -18.07
C LYS A 83 2.96 -14.11 -17.32
N ARG A 84 2.27 -13.51 -16.35
CA ARG A 84 1.25 -14.18 -15.52
C ARG A 84 -0.17 -13.83 -15.93
N ASP A 85 -0.37 -12.95 -16.91
CA ASP A 85 -1.67 -12.45 -17.36
C ASP A 85 -2.51 -11.94 -16.16
N ILE A 86 -1.86 -11.10 -15.35
CA ILE A 86 -2.46 -10.49 -14.15
C ILE A 86 -2.51 -8.98 -14.36
N VAL A 87 -3.69 -8.41 -14.19
CA VAL A 87 -3.94 -6.97 -14.20
C VAL A 87 -4.63 -6.53 -12.91
N LEU A 88 -4.25 -5.38 -12.37
CA LEU A 88 -4.94 -4.77 -11.23
C LEU A 88 -4.98 -3.26 -11.39
N ASP A 89 -6.20 -2.74 -11.28
CA ASP A 89 -6.52 -1.33 -11.34
C ASP A 89 -7.10 -0.89 -10.00
N PHE A 90 -6.37 -0.05 -9.27
CA PHE A 90 -6.76 0.46 -7.96
C PHE A 90 -6.74 1.99 -7.93
N TYR A 91 -7.79 2.58 -7.37
CA TYR A 91 -7.93 4.03 -7.27
C TYR A 91 -8.55 4.44 -5.94
N ALA A 92 -7.90 5.34 -5.22
CA ALA A 92 -8.53 6.05 -4.11
C ALA A 92 -9.66 6.95 -4.62
N VAL A 93 -10.72 7.07 -3.81
CA VAL A 93 -11.83 7.98 -4.03
C VAL A 93 -11.47 9.32 -3.37
N PRO A 94 -11.17 10.38 -4.15
CA PRO A 94 -10.50 11.57 -3.61
C PRO A 94 -11.23 12.24 -2.46
N SER A 95 -12.56 12.34 -2.54
CA SER A 95 -13.41 12.96 -1.51
C SER A 95 -13.41 12.23 -0.16
N THR A 96 -12.88 11.00 -0.11
CA THR A 96 -12.88 10.18 1.10
C THR A 96 -11.54 10.18 1.82
N VAL A 97 -10.50 10.79 1.23
CA VAL A 97 -9.15 10.80 1.80
C VAL A 97 -9.11 11.72 3.02
N LYS A 98 -8.80 11.13 4.17
CA LYS A 98 -8.71 11.81 5.46
C LYS A 98 -7.40 11.45 6.14
N LYS A 99 -6.61 12.47 6.47
CA LYS A 99 -5.46 12.33 7.37
C LYS A 99 -5.97 12.05 8.78
N THR A 100 -5.53 10.95 9.40
CA THR A 100 -6.13 10.48 10.66
C THR A 100 -5.31 10.71 11.92
N LYS A 101 -3.97 10.81 11.84
CA LYS A 101 -3.07 11.26 12.93
C LYS A 101 -1.60 11.25 12.47
N LEU A 102 -0.78 12.09 13.12
CA LEU A 102 0.65 11.81 13.31
C LEU A 102 0.72 10.85 14.50
N ASP A 103 1.18 9.62 14.31
CA ASP A 103 1.68 8.82 15.43
C ASP A 103 3.18 9.09 15.62
N THR A 104 3.80 8.46 16.61
CA THR A 104 5.26 8.53 16.83
C THR A 104 6.09 8.02 15.65
N HIS A 105 5.45 7.40 14.65
CA HIS A 105 6.04 6.73 13.50
C HIS A 105 5.48 7.29 12.16
N GLY A 106 4.95 8.51 12.13
CA GLY A 106 4.59 9.21 10.89
C GLY A 106 3.10 9.48 10.68
N THR A 107 2.73 9.81 9.43
CA THR A 107 1.36 10.25 9.07
C THR A 107 0.51 9.08 8.57
N SER A 108 -0.67 8.88 9.14
CA SER A 108 -1.65 7.89 8.64
C SER A 108 -2.80 8.53 7.84
N TYR A 109 -3.29 7.78 6.85
CA TYR A 109 -4.48 8.15 6.06
C TYR A 109 -5.54 7.05 6.10
N LYS A 110 -6.81 7.47 6.06
CA LYS A 110 -7.96 6.60 5.77
C LYS A 110 -8.67 7.11 4.52
N PHE A 111 -9.08 6.20 3.66
CA PHE A 111 -9.81 6.52 2.44
C PHE A 111 -10.60 5.31 1.96
N ASN A 112 -11.61 5.55 1.13
CA ASN A 112 -12.20 4.49 0.33
C ASN A 112 -11.49 4.43 -1.03
N ALA A 113 -11.49 3.25 -1.62
CA ALA A 113 -10.90 3.00 -2.90
C ALA A 113 -11.76 2.00 -3.71
N ILE A 114 -11.44 1.90 -4.98
CA ILE A 114 -12.06 0.95 -5.90
C ILE A 114 -11.00 0.06 -6.54
N VAL A 115 -11.34 -1.22 -6.71
CA VAL A 115 -10.69 -2.12 -7.65
C VAL A 115 -11.56 -2.20 -8.89
N GLY A 116 -11.03 -1.83 -10.06
CA GLY A 116 -11.79 -1.71 -11.30
C GLY A 116 -12.28 -3.04 -11.86
N GLY A 117 -13.45 -3.04 -12.53
CA GLY A 117 -14.06 -4.17 -13.24
C GLY A 117 -13.32 -4.63 -14.52
N GLY A 118 -11.99 -4.54 -14.50
CA GLY A 118 -11.08 -5.09 -15.51
C GLY A 118 -9.82 -5.66 -14.84
N SER A 119 -9.81 -5.76 -13.51
CA SER A 119 -8.72 -6.42 -12.76
C SER A 119 -8.93 -7.93 -12.77
N THR A 120 -7.87 -8.71 -12.67
CA THR A 120 -7.94 -10.18 -12.59
C THR A 120 -8.70 -10.62 -11.35
N ASP A 121 -9.66 -11.53 -11.50
CA ASP A 121 -10.38 -12.15 -10.38
C ASP A 121 -9.52 -13.27 -9.78
N PRO A 122 -9.06 -13.15 -8.51
CA PRO A 122 -8.22 -14.16 -7.87
C PRO A 122 -8.88 -15.54 -7.72
N ARG A 123 -10.22 -15.60 -7.84
CA ARG A 123 -10.98 -16.85 -7.72
C ARG A 123 -10.96 -17.68 -8.99
N GLU A 124 -10.71 -17.05 -10.13
CA GLU A 124 -10.87 -17.65 -11.44
C GLU A 124 -9.55 -18.28 -11.90
N LYS A 125 -9.58 -19.57 -12.20
CA LYS A 125 -8.38 -20.33 -12.61
C LYS A 125 -7.86 -19.89 -13.98
N ASN A 126 -8.73 -19.36 -14.83
CA ASN A 126 -8.41 -18.91 -16.18
C ASN A 126 -8.11 -17.41 -16.24
N LYS A 127 -7.95 -16.75 -15.08
CA LYS A 127 -7.59 -15.33 -14.97
C LYS A 127 -8.64 -14.39 -15.57
N ASP A 128 -9.90 -14.82 -15.56
CA ASP A 128 -11.02 -13.97 -15.91
C ASP A 128 -10.98 -12.66 -15.13
N LEU A 129 -11.45 -11.60 -15.76
CA LEU A 129 -11.51 -10.28 -15.15
C LEU A 129 -12.76 -10.14 -14.28
N LEU A 130 -12.63 -9.35 -13.22
CA LEU A 130 -13.75 -8.90 -12.42
C LEU A 130 -14.78 -8.23 -13.33
N ARG A 131 -16.03 -8.70 -13.31
CA ARG A 131 -17.11 -8.07 -14.10
C ARG A 131 -17.66 -6.79 -13.49
N LYS A 132 -17.31 -6.52 -12.23
CA LYS A 132 -17.81 -5.39 -11.45
C LYS A 132 -16.70 -4.79 -10.61
N THR A 133 -16.79 -3.50 -10.40
CA THR A 133 -15.93 -2.76 -9.47
C THR A 133 -16.19 -3.21 -8.03
N ILE A 134 -15.12 -3.33 -7.24
CA ILE A 134 -15.20 -3.64 -5.81
C ILE A 134 -14.79 -2.41 -5.00
N TRP A 135 -15.63 -2.02 -4.04
CA TRP A 135 -15.34 -0.93 -3.10
C TRP A 135 -14.61 -1.45 -1.87
N LEU A 136 -13.56 -0.74 -1.49
CA LEU A 136 -12.71 -1.05 -0.34
C LEU A 136 -12.61 0.16 0.58
N SER A 137 -12.49 -0.11 1.88
CA SER A 137 -12.03 0.87 2.86
C SER A 137 -10.57 0.57 3.19
N CYS A 138 -9.74 1.61 3.15
CA CYS A 138 -8.29 1.52 3.18
C CYS A 138 -7.68 2.34 4.32
N THR A 139 -6.54 1.85 4.79
CA THR A 139 -5.61 2.58 5.66
C THR A 139 -4.23 2.57 5.03
N LEU A 140 -3.57 3.73 5.01
CA LEU A 140 -2.14 3.85 4.71
C LEU A 140 -1.41 4.25 5.99
N LYS A 141 -0.31 3.56 6.28
CA LYS A 141 0.60 3.83 7.41
C LYS A 141 2.04 3.74 6.95
N TYR A 142 2.92 4.57 7.51
CA TYR A 142 4.35 4.45 7.29
C TYR A 142 4.96 3.56 8.39
N GLU A 143 5.78 2.59 7.99
CA GLU A 143 6.54 1.73 8.89
C GLU A 143 8.04 2.02 8.70
N PHE A 144 8.73 2.35 9.80
CA PHE A 144 10.16 2.70 9.87
C PHE A 144 10.98 1.50 10.38
#